data_AF-A0A7W4GJ05-F1
#
_entry.id   AF-A0A7W4GJ05-F1
#
_cell.length_a   1.000
_cell.length_b   1.000
_cell.length_c   1.000
_cell.angle_alpha   90.00
_cell.angle_beta   90.00
_cell.angle_gamma   90.00
#
_symmetry.space_group_name_H-M   'P 1'
#
loop_
_entity.id
_entity.type
_entity.pdbx_description
1 polymer ?
#
loop_
_entity_poly.entity_id
_entity_poly.type
_entity_poly.pdbx_seq_one_letter_code
_entity_poly.pdbx_strand_id
1 'polypeptide(L)'
;MRAFVVRARAAPVDSQQFLAAIGHEAHTEILAHTLMNTIFVAQSHRDDVVVYLVLESTQDFSRIICFRSNELGHIGGFHEQNLTNKIAKALTASKGMAKEQLREVAAGITVRTVSFEKLIQELAEDYQLYMLEKK
;
A
#
# COMPACT_ATOMS: atom_id res chain seq x y z
N MET A 1 -1.41 -17.95 3.26
CA MET A 1 -1.27 -16.54 2.79
C MET A 1 -1.22 -15.61 3.98
N ARG A 2 -0.31 -14.64 4.00
CA ARG A 2 -0.17 -13.63 5.06
C ARG A 2 -0.56 -12.27 4.49
N ALA A 3 -1.56 -11.63 5.08
CA ALA A 3 -2.01 -10.31 4.67
C ALA A 3 -1.69 -9.28 5.75
N PHE A 4 -1.13 -8.14 5.35
CA PHE A 4 -0.88 -7.00 6.22
C PHE A 4 -1.67 -5.80 5.72
N VAL A 5 -2.32 -5.08 6.63
CA VAL A 5 -3.02 -3.83 6.32
C VAL A 5 -2.40 -2.70 7.14
N VAL A 6 -1.91 -1.66 6.46
CA VAL A 6 -1.40 -0.45 7.10
C VAL A 6 -2.33 0.71 6.78
N ARG A 7 -3.00 1.23 7.82
CA ARG A 7 -3.89 2.39 7.72
C ARG A 7 -3.11 3.67 7.97
N ALA A 8 -2.64 4.30 6.90
CA ALA A 8 -1.83 5.52 6.91
C ALA A 8 -2.73 6.77 6.84
N ARG A 9 -3.35 7.13 7.98
CA ARG A 9 -4.37 8.21 8.03
C ARG A 9 -3.86 9.56 7.53
N ALA A 10 -2.62 9.90 7.89
CA ALA A 10 -2.00 11.17 7.52
C ALA A 10 -1.37 11.16 6.11
N ALA A 11 -1.24 10.00 5.48
CA ALA A 11 -0.55 9.89 4.20
C ALA A 11 -1.43 10.45 3.06
N PRO A 12 -0.95 11.44 2.29
CA PRO A 12 -1.72 12.07 1.22
C PRO A 12 -1.88 11.14 0.03
N VAL A 13 -3.04 11.23 -0.63
CA VAL A 13 -3.30 10.47 -1.88
C VAL A 13 -2.74 11.15 -3.12
N ASP A 14 -2.38 12.44 -3.07
CA ASP A 14 -1.64 13.08 -4.16
C ASP A 14 -0.17 12.62 -4.14
N SER A 15 0.31 12.19 -5.30
CA SER A 15 1.64 11.61 -5.46
C SER A 15 2.79 12.56 -5.15
N GLN A 16 2.63 13.86 -5.44
CA GLN A 16 3.69 14.84 -5.17
C GLN A 16 3.73 15.20 -3.69
N GLN A 17 2.56 15.40 -3.07
CA GLN A 17 2.46 15.60 -1.63
C GLN A 17 2.97 14.39 -0.85
N PHE A 18 2.70 13.17 -1.34
CA PHE A 18 3.20 11.93 -0.75
C PHE A 18 4.73 11.92 -0.69
N LEU A 19 5.39 12.18 -1.83
CA LEU A 19 6.86 12.21 -1.88
C LEU A 19 7.45 13.36 -1.05
N ALA A 20 6.80 14.52 -1.04
CA ALA A 20 7.22 15.68 -0.26
C ALA A 20 7.06 15.47 1.26
N ALA A 21 6.27 14.48 1.69
CA ALA A 21 6.02 14.18 3.10
C ALA A 21 7.02 13.18 3.70
N ILE A 22 8.08 12.80 2.97
CA ILE A 22 9.18 11.98 3.49
C ILE A 22 9.97 12.79 4.52
N GLY A 23 10.14 12.26 5.72
CA GLY A 23 10.86 12.92 6.83
C GLY A 23 10.10 14.10 7.46
N HIS A 24 8.83 14.28 7.11
CA HIS A 24 7.94 15.31 7.65
C HIS A 24 6.80 14.68 8.46
N GLU A 25 5.83 15.47 8.93
CA GLU A 25 4.81 15.04 9.91
C GLU A 25 4.04 13.75 9.55
N ALA A 26 3.79 13.48 8.26
CA ALA A 26 3.08 12.28 7.84
C ALA A 26 3.98 11.02 7.74
N HIS A 27 5.31 11.18 7.83
CA HIS A 27 6.31 10.12 7.84
C HIS A 27 6.07 9.02 6.79
N THR A 28 5.87 9.43 5.52
CA THR A 28 5.47 8.49 4.45
C THR A 28 6.51 7.39 4.16
N GLU A 29 7.77 7.59 4.55
CA GLU A 29 8.86 6.60 4.50
C GLU A 29 8.52 5.29 5.21
N ILE A 30 7.68 5.32 6.25
CA ILE A 30 7.30 4.10 6.99
C ILE A 30 6.56 3.09 6.11
N LEU A 31 5.90 3.55 5.03
CA LEU A 31 5.21 2.66 4.10
C LEU A 31 6.21 1.90 3.23
N ALA A 32 7.29 2.54 2.81
CA ALA A 32 8.40 1.86 2.15
C ALA A 32 9.08 0.85 3.08
N HIS A 33 9.34 1.21 4.34
CA HIS A 33 9.89 0.27 5.34
C HIS A 33 8.97 -0.91 5.63
N THR A 34 7.65 -0.68 5.64
CA THR A 34 6.66 -1.75 5.76
C THR A 34 6.79 -2.72 4.59
N LEU A 35 6.77 -2.23 3.35
CA LEU A 35 6.94 -3.07 2.16
C LEU A 35 8.29 -3.81 2.20
N MET A 36 9.36 -3.11 2.58
CA MET A 36 10.70 -3.68 2.70
C MET A 36 10.71 -4.91 3.62
N ASN A 37 10.17 -4.76 4.84
CA ASN A 37 10.23 -5.79 5.88
C ASN A 37 9.21 -6.92 5.69
N THR A 38 8.06 -6.61 5.09
CA THR A 38 7.00 -7.60 4.87
C THR A 38 7.26 -8.45 3.64
N ILE A 39 7.82 -7.89 2.57
CA ILE A 39 7.98 -8.58 1.28
C ILE A 39 9.38 -9.14 1.11
N PHE A 40 10.45 -8.43 1.49
CA PHE A 40 11.82 -8.83 1.13
C PHE A 40 12.53 -9.60 2.24
N VAL A 41 13.44 -10.46 1.81
CA VAL A 41 14.43 -11.15 2.62
C VAL A 41 15.80 -11.02 1.95
N ALA A 42 16.89 -11.37 2.62
CA ALA A 42 18.24 -11.10 2.13
C ALA A 42 18.54 -11.63 0.71
N GLN A 43 17.94 -12.75 0.31
CA GLN A 43 18.22 -13.41 -0.97
C GLN A 43 17.02 -13.44 -1.94
N SER A 44 15.84 -12.96 -1.54
CA SER A 44 14.60 -13.08 -2.33
C SER A 44 13.48 -12.18 -1.79
N HIS A 45 12.26 -12.43 -2.23
CA HIS A 45 11.01 -12.00 -1.59
C HIS A 45 10.33 -13.21 -0.94
N ARG A 46 9.40 -12.94 -0.03
CA ARG A 46 8.56 -13.94 0.62
C ARG A 46 7.43 -14.34 -0.32
N ASP A 47 7.19 -15.63 -0.44
CA ASP A 47 5.98 -16.13 -1.10
C ASP A 47 4.75 -15.90 -0.20
N ASP A 48 3.59 -15.81 -0.85
CA ASP A 48 2.26 -15.72 -0.26
C ASP A 48 2.07 -14.56 0.72
N VAL A 49 2.66 -13.40 0.41
CA VAL A 49 2.50 -12.15 1.17
C VAL A 49 1.71 -11.13 0.36
N VAL A 50 0.68 -10.57 0.99
CA VAL A 50 -0.08 -9.44 0.45
C VAL A 50 -0.01 -8.26 1.41
N VAL A 51 0.27 -7.08 0.89
CA VAL A 51 0.34 -5.84 1.68
C VAL A 51 -0.65 -4.83 1.12
N TYR A 52 -1.56 -4.36 1.96
CA TYR A 52 -2.51 -3.30 1.67
C TYR A 52 -2.06 -2.02 2.38
N LEU A 53 -1.72 -1.00 1.60
CA LEU A 53 -1.45 0.35 2.09
C LEU A 53 -2.70 1.20 1.88
N VAL A 54 -3.30 1.68 2.96
CA VAL A 54 -4.52 2.50 2.92
C VAL A 54 -4.15 3.95 3.23
N LEU A 55 -4.22 4.82 2.23
CA LEU A 55 -3.94 6.25 2.34
C LEU A 55 -5.26 7.02 2.41
N GLU A 56 -5.42 7.86 3.45
CA GLU A 56 -6.70 8.51 3.76
C GLU A 56 -6.67 10.04 3.79
N SER A 57 -5.51 10.69 3.65
CA SER A 57 -5.47 12.16 3.53
C SER A 57 -5.84 12.54 2.10
N THR A 58 -7.12 12.85 1.90
CA THR A 58 -7.76 13.02 0.60
C THR A 58 -8.93 14.01 0.66
N GLN A 59 -9.32 14.53 -0.52
CA GLN A 59 -10.54 15.32 -0.70
C GLN A 59 -11.71 14.48 -1.26
N ASP A 60 -11.44 13.26 -1.74
CA ASP A 60 -12.43 12.40 -2.41
C ASP A 60 -12.59 11.04 -1.69
N PHE A 61 -11.87 10.02 -2.13
CA PHE A 61 -11.88 8.66 -1.64
C PHE A 61 -10.48 8.29 -1.11
N SER A 62 -10.41 7.36 -0.18
CA SER A 62 -9.13 6.73 0.19
C SER A 62 -8.54 5.97 -1.00
N ARG A 63 -7.22 5.79 -1.00
CA ARG A 63 -6.52 4.92 -1.96
C ARG A 63 -5.98 3.71 -1.23
N ILE A 64 -6.37 2.53 -1.69
CA ILE A 64 -5.82 1.26 -1.21
C ILE A 64 -4.88 0.74 -2.28
N ILE A 65 -3.58 0.73 -1.99
CA ILE A 65 -2.56 0.17 -2.87
C ILE A 65 -2.24 -1.23 -2.36
N CYS A 66 -2.38 -2.23 -3.22
CA CYS A 66 -2.10 -3.62 -2.91
C CYS A 66 -0.81 -4.07 -3.59
N PHE A 67 0.05 -4.75 -2.85
CA PHE A 67 1.24 -5.43 -3.35
C PHE A 67 1.10 -6.94 -3.10
N ARG A 68 1.16 -7.76 -4.14
CA ARG A 68 1.07 -9.23 -4.09
C ARG A 68 2.42 -9.85 -4.43
N SER A 69 3.12 -10.40 -3.45
CA SER A 69 4.53 -10.80 -3.60
C SER A 69 4.77 -11.81 -4.72
N ASN A 70 3.89 -12.80 -4.88
CA ASN A 70 3.98 -13.85 -5.91
C ASN A 70 3.91 -13.31 -7.36
N GLU A 71 3.35 -12.10 -7.54
CA GLU A 71 3.20 -11.47 -8.85
C GLU A 71 4.21 -10.35 -9.08
N LEU A 72 5.00 -9.99 -8.06
CA LEU A 72 5.99 -8.94 -8.20
C LEU A 72 7.11 -9.41 -9.13
N GLY A 73 7.19 -8.74 -10.29
CA GLY A 73 8.34 -8.87 -11.18
C GLY A 73 9.57 -8.12 -10.66
N HIS A 74 10.47 -7.75 -11.56
CA HIS A 74 11.66 -6.97 -11.19
C HIS A 74 11.26 -5.55 -10.74
N ILE A 75 11.31 -5.29 -9.44
CA ILE A 75 10.88 -4.01 -8.86
C ILE A 75 11.95 -2.92 -8.93
N GLY A 76 13.22 -3.24 -9.20
CA GLY A 76 14.33 -2.28 -9.24
C GLY A 76 15.07 -2.07 -7.91
N GLY A 77 14.92 -2.97 -6.94
CA GLY A 77 15.52 -2.90 -5.60
C GLY A 77 14.51 -2.59 -4.49
N PHE A 78 14.93 -2.72 -3.23
CA PHE A 78 14.06 -2.54 -2.05
C PHE A 78 14.46 -1.33 -1.18
N HIS A 79 15.31 -0.43 -1.69
CA HIS A 79 15.63 0.80 -0.98
C HIS A 79 14.43 1.76 -0.95
N GLU A 80 14.38 2.60 0.09
CA GLU A 80 13.23 3.47 0.41
C GLU A 80 12.73 4.26 -0.79
N GLN A 81 13.63 4.97 -1.49
CA GLN A 81 13.29 5.79 -2.66
C GLN A 81 12.60 5.00 -3.78
N ASN A 82 13.00 3.75 -4.04
CA ASN A 82 12.34 2.97 -5.10
C ASN A 82 10.92 2.57 -4.67
N LEU A 83 10.75 2.12 -3.43
CA LEU A 83 9.45 1.71 -2.90
C LEU A 83 8.48 2.89 -2.78
N THR A 84 8.92 4.06 -2.29
CA THR A 84 8.09 5.27 -2.27
C THR A 84 7.70 5.72 -3.68
N ASN A 85 8.59 5.60 -4.66
CA ASN A 85 8.27 5.88 -6.06
C ASN A 85 7.23 4.90 -6.65
N LYS A 86 7.22 3.62 -6.25
CA LYS A 86 6.16 2.67 -6.67
C LYS A 86 4.80 3.08 -6.10
N ILE A 87 4.77 3.48 -4.82
CA ILE A 87 3.56 3.98 -4.18
C ILE A 87 3.07 5.24 -4.90
N ALA A 88 3.94 6.22 -5.14
CA ALA A 88 3.62 7.45 -5.87
C ALA A 88 3.12 7.19 -7.30
N LYS A 89 3.67 6.18 -8.00
CA LYS A 89 3.18 5.75 -9.31
C LYS A 89 1.76 5.19 -9.24
N ALA A 90 1.45 4.36 -8.24
CA ALA A 90 0.09 3.85 -8.03
C ALA A 90 -0.90 4.97 -7.69
N LEU A 91 -0.49 5.96 -6.87
CA LEU A 91 -1.29 7.15 -6.59
C LEU A 91 -1.55 7.96 -7.86
N THR A 92 -0.53 8.17 -8.70
CA THR A 92 -0.67 8.84 -10.00
C THR A 92 -1.65 8.11 -10.92
N ALA A 93 -1.54 6.78 -11.00
CA ALA A 93 -2.44 5.93 -11.79
C ALA A 93 -3.88 5.97 -11.28
N SER A 94 -4.11 6.34 -10.01
CA SER A 94 -5.44 6.44 -9.41
C SER A 94 -6.17 7.77 -9.66
N LYS A 95 -5.51 8.75 -10.29
CA LYS A 95 -6.12 10.06 -10.57
C LYS A 95 -7.38 9.87 -11.45
N GLY A 96 -8.46 10.53 -11.03
CA GLY A 96 -9.77 10.44 -11.70
C GLY A 96 -10.52 9.11 -11.53
N MET A 97 -10.12 8.25 -10.59
CA MET A 97 -10.93 7.08 -10.25
C MET A 97 -12.22 7.48 -9.53
N ALA A 98 -13.34 6.91 -9.96
CA ALA A 98 -14.61 7.00 -9.23
C ALA A 98 -14.61 6.05 -8.02
N LYS A 99 -15.65 6.15 -7.17
CA LYS A 99 -15.87 5.22 -6.05
C LYS A 99 -15.93 3.77 -6.55
N GLU A 100 -15.41 2.82 -5.75
CA GLU A 100 -15.49 1.38 -6.05
C GLU A 100 -14.76 0.94 -7.33
N GLN A 101 -13.71 1.66 -7.74
CA GLN A 101 -12.90 1.28 -8.89
C GLN A 101 -11.62 0.55 -8.48
N LEU A 102 -11.11 -0.28 -9.40
CA LEU A 102 -9.83 -0.97 -9.32
C LEU A 102 -9.03 -0.66 -10.60
N ARG A 103 -7.75 -0.37 -10.45
CA ARG A 103 -6.80 -0.25 -11.56
C ARG A 103 -5.55 -1.09 -11.29
N GLU A 104 -5.16 -1.85 -12.30
CA GLU A 104 -3.84 -2.51 -12.37
C GLU A 104 -2.77 -1.45 -12.68
N VAL A 105 -1.70 -1.40 -11.87
CA VAL A 105 -0.62 -0.41 -12.02
C VAL A 105 0.63 -1.05 -12.62
N ALA A 106 0.94 -2.27 -12.18
CA ALA A 106 2.03 -3.11 -12.65
C ALA A 106 1.77 -4.55 -12.19
N ALA A 107 2.60 -5.51 -12.62
CA ALA A 107 2.55 -6.88 -12.13
C ALA A 107 2.63 -6.91 -10.59
N GLY A 108 1.61 -7.48 -9.95
CA GLY A 108 1.49 -7.56 -8.49
C GLY A 108 1.19 -6.24 -7.77
N ILE A 109 0.84 -5.15 -8.49
CA ILE A 109 0.53 -3.84 -7.88
C ILE A 109 -0.80 -3.31 -8.41
N THR A 110 -1.77 -3.11 -7.52
CA THR A 110 -3.08 -2.54 -7.85
C THR A 110 -3.41 -1.32 -6.98
N VAL A 111 -4.34 -0.49 -7.43
CA VAL A 111 -4.91 0.59 -6.63
C VAL A 111 -6.44 0.56 -6.69
N ARG A 112 -7.10 0.77 -5.54
CA ARG A 112 -8.55 0.76 -5.38
C ARG A 112 -9.06 2.01 -4.65
N THR A 113 -10.28 2.42 -4.96
CA THR A 113 -11.02 3.52 -4.32
C THR A 113 -12.18 3.01 -3.46
N VAL A 114 -11.85 2.15 -2.50
CA VAL A 114 -12.78 1.62 -1.48
C VAL A 114 -12.35 2.08 -0.09
N SER A 115 -13.28 2.06 0.87
CA SER A 115 -12.96 2.44 2.26
C SER A 115 -12.15 1.36 2.97
N PHE A 116 -11.45 1.76 4.04
CA PHE A 116 -10.78 0.82 4.94
C PHE A 116 -11.76 -0.22 5.48
N GLU A 117 -12.93 0.22 5.95
CA GLU A 117 -13.92 -0.66 6.56
C GLU A 117 -14.44 -1.70 5.57
N LYS A 118 -14.64 -1.32 4.30
CA LYS A 118 -15.01 -2.26 3.25
C LYS A 118 -13.91 -3.26 2.95
N LEU A 119 -12.64 -2.82 2.87
CA LEU A 119 -11.50 -3.73 2.73
C LEU A 119 -11.45 -4.74 3.87
N ILE A 120 -11.65 -4.31 5.13
CA ILE A 120 -11.63 -5.21 6.28
C ILE A 120 -12.78 -6.21 6.23
N GLN A 121 -13.97 -5.82 5.79
CA GLN A 121 -15.10 -6.73 5.59
C GLN A 121 -14.78 -7.79 4.52
N GLU A 122 -14.25 -7.37 3.37
CA GLU A 122 -13.81 -8.30 2.30
C GLU A 122 -12.74 -9.27 2.82
N LEU A 123 -11.75 -8.78 3.57
CA LEU A 123 -10.70 -9.64 4.14
C LEU A 123 -11.21 -10.58 5.23
N ALA A 124 -12.27 -10.22 5.96
CA ALA A 124 -12.82 -11.06 7.02
C ALA A 124 -13.47 -12.35 6.48
N GLU A 125 -13.82 -12.39 5.20
CA GLU A 125 -14.39 -13.59 4.56
C GLU A 125 -13.35 -14.71 4.43
N ASP A 126 -12.08 -14.35 4.17
CA ASP A 126 -11.00 -15.31 3.89
C ASP A 126 -9.90 -15.35 4.98
N TYR A 127 -9.80 -14.32 5.83
CA TYR A 127 -8.72 -14.17 6.81
C TYR A 127 -9.24 -14.06 8.23
N GLN A 128 -8.54 -14.72 9.17
CA GLN A 128 -8.64 -14.36 10.58
C GLN A 128 -7.96 -13.02 10.83
N LEU A 129 -8.72 -12.04 11.33
CA LEU A 129 -8.22 -10.69 11.58
C LEU A 129 -7.51 -10.59 12.93
N TYR A 130 -6.35 -9.95 12.92
CA TYR A 130 -5.60 -9.58 14.11
C TYR A 130 -5.27 -8.09 14.07
N MET A 131 -5.32 -7.42 15.23
CA MET A 131 -4.99 -6.01 15.38
C MET A 131 -3.81 -5.87 16.35
N LEU A 132 -2.83 -5.05 15.97
CA LEU A 132 -1.68 -4.75 16.83
C LEU A 132 -2.12 -3.72 17.88
N GLU A 133 -2.16 -4.14 19.13
CA GLU A 133 -2.47 -3.29 20.28
C GLU A 133 -1.46 -3.61 21.38
N LYS A 134 -0.84 -2.58 21.96
CA LYS A 134 0.24 -2.75 22.95
C LYS A 134 -0.25 -3.46 24.22
N LYS A 135 -1.50 -3.20 24.63
CA LYS A 135 -2.11 -3.47 25.94
C LYS A 135 -1.28 -2.98 27.14
#